data_AF-A0A0K8Q8X3-F1
#
_entry.id   AF-A0A0K8Q8X3-F1
#
_cell.length_a   1.000
_cell.length_b   1.000
_cell.length_c   1.000
_cell.angle_alpha   90.00
_cell.angle_beta   90.00
_cell.angle_gamma   90.00
#
_symmetry.space_group_name_H-M   'P 1'
#
loop_
_entity.id
_entity.type
_entity.pdbx_description
1 polymer ?
#
loop_
_entity_poly.entity_id
_entity_poly.type
_entity_poly.pdbx_seq_one_letter_code
_entity_poly.pdbx_strand_id
1 'polypeptide(L)'
;AATVLAGLGGGSGTTTYAENIGVMAATKVYSTAAYWVAGIFAIVLSFSPKFGELIATVPAGVLGGAATMLYGMIGVLGVKIWVQNKVNFSNPVNLTTAAVALIIGVADYTWTVGELKFTGIALGSAAALVIYHGMKSIARARGSVAEPETEDARSGSNVPPAVKAAASAAARRTAKKRR
;
A
#
# COMPACT_ATOMS: atom_id res chain seq x y z
N ALA A 1 17.50 5.82 8.82
CA ALA A 1 18.55 6.86 8.74
C ALA A 1 18.02 8.16 8.13
N ALA A 2 17.43 8.15 6.92
CA ALA A 2 16.94 9.36 6.24
C ALA A 2 16.01 10.24 7.09
N THR A 3 14.94 9.67 7.68
CA THR A 3 14.01 10.43 8.56
C THR A 3 14.69 11.01 9.80
N VAL A 4 15.67 10.30 10.38
CA VAL A 4 16.42 10.79 11.55
C VAL A 4 17.30 11.98 11.15
N LEU A 5 18.04 11.87 10.05
CA LEU A 5 18.86 12.95 9.52
C LEU A 5 18.01 14.17 9.11
N ALA A 6 16.85 13.94 8.48
CA ALA A 6 15.91 15.00 8.16
C ALA A 6 15.41 15.71 9.43
N GLY A 7 14.99 14.96 10.45
CA GLY A 7 14.54 15.53 11.73
C GLY A 7 15.64 16.32 12.45
N LEU A 8 16.88 15.83 12.44
CA LEU A 8 18.03 16.56 13.01
C LEU A 8 18.32 17.87 12.25
N GLY A 9 18.11 17.88 10.94
CA GLY A 9 18.24 19.07 10.09
C GLY A 9 17.01 19.99 10.10
N GLY A 10 16.00 19.74 10.95
CA GLY A 10 14.77 20.53 11.01
C GLY A 10 13.73 20.23 9.92
N GLY A 11 13.94 19.17 9.13
CA GLY A 11 13.00 18.66 8.13
C GLY A 11 11.94 17.71 8.70
N SER A 12 11.00 17.28 7.85
CA SER A 12 9.94 16.34 8.23
C SER A 12 10.29 14.88 7.91
N GLY A 13 9.44 13.95 8.36
CA GLY A 13 9.56 12.54 8.01
C GLY A 13 9.49 12.32 6.50
N THR A 14 10.43 11.55 5.95
CA THR A 14 10.50 11.26 4.52
C THR A 14 9.78 9.96 4.16
N THR A 15 9.20 9.91 2.97
CA THR A 15 8.53 8.74 2.41
C THR A 15 8.87 8.59 0.93
N THR A 16 8.71 7.39 0.37
CA THR A 16 8.95 7.14 -1.05
C THR A 16 7.80 7.71 -1.88
N TYR A 17 8.13 8.55 -2.86
CA TYR A 17 7.15 9.10 -3.81
C TYR A 17 6.68 8.05 -4.82
N ALA A 18 5.37 7.84 -4.91
CA ALA A 18 4.75 6.84 -5.79
C ALA A 18 4.93 7.17 -7.29
N GLU A 19 5.08 8.45 -7.62
CA GLU A 19 5.25 8.97 -8.99
C GLU A 19 6.53 8.45 -9.67
N ASN A 20 7.57 8.21 -8.88
CA ASN A 20 8.88 7.77 -9.38
C ASN A 20 8.80 6.40 -10.05
N ILE A 21 7.87 5.54 -9.63
CA ILE A 21 7.67 4.22 -10.23
C ILE A 21 7.13 4.36 -11.66
N GLY A 22 6.24 5.33 -11.91
CA GLY A 22 5.70 5.59 -13.24
C GLY A 22 6.76 6.08 -14.22
N VAL A 23 7.64 6.98 -13.77
CA VAL A 23 8.76 7.47 -14.59
C VAL A 23 9.74 6.35 -14.93
N MET A 24 10.06 5.48 -13.98
CA MET A 24 10.91 4.31 -14.23
C MET A 24 10.28 3.34 -15.24
N ALA A 25 8.97 3.11 -15.15
CA ALA A 25 8.26 2.25 -16.10
C ALA A 25 8.29 2.80 -17.53
N ALA A 26 8.16 4.12 -17.69
CA ALA A 26 8.18 4.78 -18.99
C ALA A 26 9.59 4.88 -19.61
N THR A 27 10.58 5.26 -18.80
CA THR A 27 11.97 5.46 -19.25
C THR A 27 12.77 4.15 -19.33
N LYS A 28 12.30 3.07 -18.68
CA LYS A 28 13.01 1.79 -18.49
C LYS A 28 14.38 1.94 -17.81
N VAL A 29 14.60 3.05 -17.10
CA VAL A 29 15.83 3.29 -16.33
C VAL A 29 15.55 2.96 -14.87
N TYR A 30 16.05 1.81 -14.42
CA TYR A 30 15.96 1.35 -13.02
C TYR A 30 17.28 1.54 -12.25
N SER A 31 18.17 2.41 -12.76
CA SER A 31 19.50 2.62 -12.20
C SER A 31 19.45 3.42 -10.89
N THR A 32 20.13 2.91 -9.85
CA THR A 32 20.30 3.62 -8.57
C THR A 32 21.12 4.90 -8.72
N ALA A 33 21.97 4.99 -9.75
CA ALA A 33 22.79 6.18 -10.01
C ALA A 33 21.93 7.42 -10.34
N ALA A 34 20.78 7.23 -11.00
CA ALA A 34 19.87 8.34 -11.31
C ALA A 34 19.36 9.03 -10.04
N TYR A 35 19.11 8.27 -8.97
CA TYR A 35 18.67 8.81 -7.68
C TYR A 35 19.77 9.60 -6.97
N TRP A 36 21.03 9.19 -7.09
CA TRP A 36 22.16 9.95 -6.56
C TRP A 36 22.31 11.32 -7.24
N VAL A 37 22.24 11.34 -8.58
CA VAL A 37 22.31 12.58 -9.36
C VAL A 37 21.14 13.50 -9.00
N ALA A 38 19.92 12.96 -8.94
CA ALA A 38 18.73 13.72 -8.55
C ALA A 38 18.84 14.29 -7.12
N GLY A 39 19.35 13.51 -6.17
CA GLY A 39 19.55 13.95 -4.79
C GLY A 39 20.59 15.07 -4.66
N ILE A 40 21.73 14.95 -5.34
CA ILE A 40 22.77 15.99 -5.37
C ILE A 40 22.22 17.26 -6.00
N PHE A 41 21.50 17.14 -7.13
CA PHE A 41 20.89 18.28 -7.81
C PHE A 41 19.86 19.00 -6.92
N ALA A 42 19.02 18.25 -6.21
CA ALA A 42 18.07 18.82 -5.26
C ALA A 42 18.75 19.58 -4.12
N ILE A 43 19.86 19.05 -3.58
CA ILE A 43 20.66 19.73 -2.55
C ILE A 43 21.25 21.04 -3.11
N VAL A 44 21.81 21.03 -4.31
CA VAL A 44 22.39 22.23 -4.92
C VAL A 44 21.32 23.30 -5.15
N LEU A 45 20.14 22.90 -5.65
CA LEU A 45 19.04 23.82 -5.88
C LEU A 45 18.43 24.37 -4.59
N SER A 46 18.43 23.61 -3.49
CA SER A 46 17.88 24.09 -2.21
C SER A 46 18.69 25.24 -1.60
N PHE A 47 19.98 25.35 -1.93
CA PHE A 47 20.83 26.48 -1.53
C PHE A 47 20.67 27.71 -2.43
N SER A 48 19.91 27.65 -3.53
CA SER A 48 19.73 28.77 -4.46
C SER A 48 18.47 29.58 -4.12
N PRO A 49 18.60 30.85 -3.65
CA PRO A 49 17.44 31.69 -3.35
C PRO A 49 16.59 31.99 -4.59
N LYS A 50 17.23 32.08 -5.76
CA LYS A 50 16.55 32.32 -7.05
C LYS A 50 15.64 31.18 -7.47
N PHE A 51 15.99 29.96 -7.12
CA PHE A 51 15.11 28.82 -7.37
C PHE A 51 13.87 28.86 -6.47
N GLY A 52 14.02 29.29 -5.21
CA GLY A 52 12.90 29.52 -4.30
C GLY A 52 11.93 30.60 -4.82
N GLU A 53 12.46 31.73 -5.31
CA GLU A 53 11.66 32.78 -5.95
C GLU A 53 10.88 32.24 -7.16
N LEU A 54 11.52 31.42 -8.00
CA LEU A 54 10.86 30.82 -9.16
C LEU A 54 9.69 29.91 -8.76
N ILE A 55 9.85 29.07 -7.73
CA ILE A 55 8.76 28.22 -7.22
C ILE A 55 7.60 29.10 -6.70
N ALA A 56 7.91 30.21 -6.04
CA ALA A 56 6.89 31.13 -5.52
C ALA A 56 6.07 31.83 -6.62
N THR A 57 6.56 31.88 -7.86
CA THR A 57 5.79 32.39 -9.01
C THR A 57 4.72 31.42 -9.52
N VAL A 58 4.75 30.15 -9.10
CA VAL A 58 3.79 29.15 -9.57
C VAL A 58 2.38 29.48 -9.04
N PRO A 59 1.36 29.58 -9.92
CA PRO A 59 0.01 29.88 -9.48
C PRO A 59 -0.55 28.83 -8.51
N ALA A 60 -1.29 29.29 -7.50
CA ALA A 60 -1.88 28.42 -6.48
C ALA A 60 -2.78 27.32 -7.07
N GLY A 61 -3.47 27.59 -8.19
CA GLY A 61 -4.30 26.60 -8.87
C GLY A 61 -3.52 25.40 -9.41
N VAL A 62 -2.28 25.61 -9.86
CA VAL A 62 -1.41 24.54 -10.36
C VAL A 62 -0.90 23.69 -9.21
N LEU A 63 -0.46 24.32 -8.11
CA LEU A 63 -0.04 23.61 -6.89
C LEU A 63 -1.19 22.81 -6.28
N GLY A 64 -2.41 23.36 -6.27
CA GLY A 64 -3.61 22.66 -5.83
C GLY A 64 -3.94 21.44 -6.70
N GLY A 65 -3.84 21.57 -8.02
CA GLY A 65 -4.03 20.45 -8.95
C GLY A 65 -3.01 19.33 -8.76
N ALA A 66 -1.72 19.68 -8.66
CA ALA A 66 -0.64 18.72 -8.39
C ALA A 66 -0.82 18.02 -7.04
N ALA A 67 -1.14 18.76 -5.98
CA ALA A 67 -1.42 18.19 -4.66
C ALA A 67 -2.63 17.24 -4.68
N THR A 68 -3.71 17.63 -5.37
CA THR A 68 -4.92 16.79 -5.49
C THR A 68 -4.62 15.47 -6.21
N MET A 69 -3.83 15.51 -7.29
CA MET A 69 -3.38 14.31 -7.98
C MET A 69 -2.57 13.40 -7.06
N LEU A 70 -1.60 13.97 -6.33
CA LEU A 70 -0.74 13.21 -5.44
C LEU A 70 -1.51 12.56 -4.30
N TYR A 71 -2.38 13.31 -3.60
CA TYR A 71 -3.22 12.77 -2.54
C TYR A 71 -4.21 11.72 -3.05
N GLY A 72 -4.81 11.94 -4.23
CA GLY A 72 -5.70 10.97 -4.86
C GLY A 72 -4.98 9.65 -5.18
N MET A 73 -3.75 9.73 -5.71
CA MET A 73 -2.95 8.55 -5.99
C MET A 73 -2.55 7.78 -4.74
N ILE A 74 -2.24 8.46 -3.63
CA ILE A 74 -1.98 7.80 -2.33
C ILE A 74 -3.21 6.99 -1.89
N GLY A 75 -4.42 7.56 -2.01
CA GLY A 75 -5.66 6.84 -1.70
C GLY A 75 -5.87 5.60 -2.56
N VAL A 76 -5.71 5.73 -3.88
CA VAL A 76 -5.85 4.60 -4.83
C VAL A 76 -4.78 3.53 -4.59
N LEU A 77 -3.55 3.93 -4.23
CA LEU A 77 -2.49 2.98 -3.89
C LEU A 77 -2.86 2.13 -2.67
N GLY A 78 -3.53 2.70 -1.67
CA GLY A 78 -4.08 1.94 -0.54
C GLY A 78 -5.05 0.84 -0.98
N VAL A 79 -6.00 1.18 -1.85
CA VAL A 79 -6.95 0.20 -2.43
C VAL A 79 -6.23 -0.85 -3.27
N LYS A 80 -5.24 -0.44 -4.06
CA LYS A 80 -4.43 -1.33 -4.89
C LYS A 80 -3.73 -2.40 -4.05
N ILE A 81 -3.22 -2.06 -2.86
CA ILE A 81 -2.61 -3.03 -1.94
C ILE A 81 -3.62 -4.12 -1.56
N TRP A 82 -4.87 -3.76 -1.24
CA TRP A 82 -5.90 -4.75 -0.91
C TRP A 82 -6.24 -5.67 -2.09
N VAL A 83 -6.34 -5.11 -3.29
CA VAL A 83 -6.63 -5.87 -4.51
C VAL A 83 -5.48 -6.82 -4.86
N GLN A 84 -4.23 -6.34 -4.82
CA GLN A 84 -3.05 -7.14 -5.12
C GLN A 84 -2.83 -8.27 -4.11
N ASN A 85 -3.17 -8.03 -2.85
CA ASN A 85 -3.09 -9.03 -1.79
C ASN A 85 -4.35 -9.91 -1.69
N LYS A 86 -5.32 -9.74 -2.61
CA LYS A 86 -6.58 -10.50 -2.65
C LYS A 86 -7.32 -10.51 -1.30
N VAL A 87 -7.45 -9.34 -0.68
CA VAL A 87 -8.16 -9.23 0.61
C VAL A 87 -9.62 -9.64 0.44
N ASN A 88 -10.03 -10.71 1.13
CA ASN A 88 -11.41 -11.19 1.12
C ASN A 88 -12.28 -10.29 2.02
N PHE A 89 -13.06 -9.41 1.40
CA PHE A 89 -14.02 -8.53 2.06
C PHE A 89 -15.37 -9.20 2.34
N SER A 90 -15.60 -10.44 1.90
CA SER A 90 -16.75 -11.24 2.37
C SER A 90 -16.57 -11.66 3.83
N ASN A 91 -15.33 -11.68 4.34
CA ASN A 91 -15.07 -11.89 5.75
C ASN A 91 -15.40 -10.60 6.54
N PRO A 92 -16.37 -10.66 7.49
CA PRO A 92 -16.77 -9.50 8.30
C PRO A 92 -15.59 -8.87 9.06
N VAL A 93 -14.60 -9.69 9.46
CA VAL A 93 -13.39 -9.19 10.16
C VAL A 93 -12.63 -8.21 9.28
N ASN A 94 -12.45 -8.52 8.00
CA ASN A 94 -11.71 -7.66 7.08
C ASN A 94 -12.56 -6.46 6.65
N LEU A 95 -13.85 -6.69 6.33
CA LEU A 95 -14.79 -5.66 5.90
C LEU A 95 -14.95 -4.57 6.96
N THR A 96 -15.30 -4.95 8.19
CA THR A 96 -15.57 -3.98 9.26
C THR A 96 -14.28 -3.26 9.69
N THR A 97 -13.13 -3.95 9.71
CA THR A 97 -11.83 -3.30 9.98
C THR A 97 -11.54 -2.21 8.95
N ALA A 98 -11.66 -2.53 7.66
CA ALA A 98 -11.37 -1.59 6.59
C ALA A 98 -12.36 -0.42 6.57
N ALA A 99 -13.66 -0.70 6.70
CA ALA A 99 -14.70 0.32 6.65
C ALA A 99 -14.57 1.35 7.78
N VAL A 100 -14.39 0.89 9.03
CA VAL A 100 -14.29 1.78 10.19
C VAL A 100 -13.00 2.61 10.13
N ALA A 101 -11.86 1.99 9.84
CA ALA A 101 -10.58 2.70 9.74
C ALA A 101 -10.60 3.76 8.62
N LEU A 102 -11.22 3.44 7.48
CA LEU A 102 -11.33 4.35 6.35
C LEU A 102 -12.21 5.55 6.66
N ILE A 103 -13.38 5.37 7.30
CA ILE A 103 -14.25 6.49 7.68
C ILE A 103 -13.60 7.38 8.74
N ILE A 104 -12.96 6.81 9.77
CA ILE A 104 -12.25 7.59 10.79
C ILE A 104 -11.14 8.44 10.16
N GLY A 105 -10.41 7.86 9.20
CA GLY A 105 -9.35 8.56 8.46
C GLY A 105 -9.88 9.68 7.55
N VAL A 106 -10.89 9.39 6.72
CA VAL A 106 -11.43 10.34 5.74
C VAL A 106 -12.23 11.47 6.38
N ALA A 107 -13.00 11.17 7.45
CA ALA A 107 -13.77 12.17 8.17
C ALA A 107 -12.94 12.98 9.18
N ASP A 108 -11.61 12.76 9.22
CA ASP A 108 -10.65 13.41 10.11
C ASP A 108 -11.10 13.47 11.58
N TYR A 109 -11.53 12.32 12.11
CA TYR A 109 -11.92 12.24 13.51
C TYR A 109 -10.74 12.68 14.38
N THR A 110 -11.01 13.65 15.24
CA THR A 110 -9.99 14.25 16.08
C THR A 110 -10.32 13.96 17.53
N TRP A 111 -9.32 13.48 18.27
CA TRP A 111 -9.42 13.29 19.71
C TRP A 111 -8.30 14.07 20.40
N THR A 112 -8.68 14.95 21.32
CA THR A 112 -7.75 15.77 22.10
C THR A 112 -7.71 15.29 23.55
N VAL A 113 -6.50 15.07 24.07
CA VAL A 113 -6.26 14.71 25.47
C VAL A 113 -5.17 15.64 26.01
N GLY A 114 -5.58 16.64 26.79
CA GLY A 114 -4.69 17.72 27.21
C GLY A 114 -4.14 18.46 25.98
N GLU A 115 -2.81 18.50 25.85
CA GLU A 115 -2.11 19.11 24.71
C GLU A 115 -1.92 18.16 23.52
N LEU A 116 -2.23 16.86 23.67
CA LEU A 116 -2.07 15.88 22.61
C LEU A 116 -3.31 15.87 21.70
N LYS A 117 -3.10 16.09 20.40
CA LYS A 117 -4.12 16.00 19.36
C LYS A 117 -3.87 14.78 18.48
N PHE A 118 -4.78 13.81 18.52
CA PHE A 118 -4.79 12.67 17.61
C PHE A 118 -5.72 12.96 16.44
N THR A 119 -5.22 12.85 15.23
CA THR A 119 -5.95 13.15 13.97
C THR A 119 -6.47 11.87 13.32
N GLY A 120 -7.25 12.03 12.25
CA GLY A 120 -7.99 10.92 11.62
C GLY A 120 -7.12 9.75 11.19
N ILE A 121 -5.93 9.99 10.61
CA ILE A 121 -5.03 8.91 10.19
C ILE A 121 -4.48 8.13 11.40
N ALA A 122 -4.13 8.82 12.48
CA ALA A 122 -3.62 8.19 13.69
C ALA A 122 -4.71 7.33 14.37
N LEU A 123 -5.90 7.91 14.55
CA LEU A 123 -7.03 7.20 15.14
C LEU A 123 -7.53 6.07 14.23
N GLY A 124 -7.58 6.27 12.91
CA GLY A 124 -7.99 5.24 11.95
C GLY A 124 -7.03 4.06 11.94
N SER A 125 -5.72 4.31 12.05
CA SER A 125 -4.72 3.25 12.17
C SER A 125 -4.87 2.47 13.48
N ALA A 126 -5.08 3.16 14.60
CA ALA A 126 -5.32 2.53 15.89
C ALA A 126 -6.61 1.69 15.87
N ALA A 127 -7.70 2.23 15.31
CA ALA A 127 -8.96 1.53 15.15
C ALA A 127 -8.80 0.27 14.29
N ALA A 128 -8.08 0.34 13.17
CA ALA A 128 -7.79 -0.82 12.33
C ALA A 128 -7.12 -1.94 13.14
N LEU A 129 -6.09 -1.61 13.93
CA LEU A 129 -5.37 -2.59 14.75
C LEU A 129 -6.27 -3.20 15.82
N VAL A 130 -6.99 -2.37 16.58
CA VAL A 130 -7.86 -2.82 17.67
C VAL A 130 -8.99 -3.70 17.14
N ILE A 131 -9.67 -3.26 16.09
CA ILE A 131 -10.82 -3.95 15.52
C ILE A 131 -10.38 -5.29 14.89
N TYR A 132 -9.30 -5.30 14.11
CA TYR A 132 -8.82 -6.53 13.48
C TYR A 132 -8.43 -7.58 14.52
N HIS A 133 -7.61 -7.21 15.50
CA HIS A 133 -7.14 -8.15 16.52
C HIS A 133 -8.27 -8.56 17.47
N GLY A 134 -9.15 -7.63 17.85
CA GLY A 134 -10.30 -7.90 18.69
C GLY A 134 -11.27 -8.88 18.03
N MET A 135 -11.70 -8.58 16.80
CA MET A 135 -12.61 -9.45 16.05
C MET A 135 -11.99 -10.81 15.75
N LYS A 136 -10.70 -10.87 15.40
CA LYS A 136 -9.99 -12.13 15.18
C LYS A 136 -9.89 -12.98 16.44
N SER A 137 -9.69 -12.34 17.60
CA SER A 137 -9.64 -13.04 18.90
C SER A 137 -11.01 -13.59 19.28
N ILE A 138 -12.09 -12.83 19.07
CA ILE A 138 -13.46 -13.27 19.32
C ILE A 138 -13.85 -14.40 18.36
N ALA A 139 -13.52 -14.29 17.08
CA ALA A 139 -13.81 -15.33 16.09
C ALA A 139 -13.12 -16.65 16.44
N ARG A 140 -11.87 -16.59 16.92
CA ARG A 140 -11.13 -17.76 17.43
C ARG A 140 -11.79 -18.34 18.68
N ALA A 141 -12.18 -17.50 19.64
CA ALA A 141 -12.81 -17.95 20.88
C ALA A 141 -14.18 -18.61 20.65
N ARG A 142 -14.93 -18.17 19.64
CA ARG A 142 -16.24 -18.73 19.29
C ARG A 142 -16.19 -19.98 18.42
N GLY A 143 -15.01 -20.44 18.01
CA GLY A 143 -14.87 -21.57 17.07
C GLY A 143 -15.42 -21.30 15.67
N SER A 144 -15.91 -20.07 15.40
CA SER A 144 -16.32 -19.62 14.07
C SER A 144 -15.06 -19.22 13.31
N VAL A 145 -14.30 -20.21 12.89
CA VAL A 145 -13.19 -20.00 11.96
C VAL A 145 -13.83 -19.56 10.64
N ALA A 146 -13.92 -18.24 10.43
CA ALA A 146 -13.89 -17.74 9.07
C ALA A 146 -12.48 -18.06 8.58
N GLU A 147 -12.34 -19.25 8.00
CA GLU A 147 -11.12 -19.77 7.39
C GLU A 147 -10.47 -18.62 6.60
N PRO A 148 -9.15 -18.42 6.66
CA PRO A 148 -8.51 -17.71 5.58
C PRO A 148 -8.73 -18.56 4.33
N GLU A 149 -9.78 -18.25 3.56
CA GLU A 149 -9.82 -18.59 2.15
C GLU A 149 -8.68 -17.81 1.49
N THR A 150 -7.44 -18.26 1.69
CA THR A 150 -6.52 -18.33 0.57
C THR A 150 -7.28 -19.13 -0.48
N GLU A 151 -7.94 -18.39 -1.37
CA GLU A 151 -8.43 -18.86 -2.64
C GLU A 151 -7.46 -19.91 -3.13
N ASP A 152 -7.93 -21.16 -3.04
CA ASP A 152 -7.20 -22.34 -3.43
C ASP A 152 -6.53 -22.02 -4.77
N ALA A 153 -5.21 -22.14 -4.87
CA ALA A 153 -4.50 -22.17 -6.14
C ALA A 153 -4.92 -23.39 -7.02
N ARG A 154 -6.09 -23.97 -6.75
CA ARG A 154 -6.75 -25.11 -7.36
C ARG A 154 -8.19 -24.81 -7.80
N SER A 155 -8.79 -23.67 -7.40
CA SER A 155 -10.11 -23.24 -7.90
C SER A 155 -10.02 -22.40 -9.19
N GLY A 156 -8.97 -22.62 -9.97
CA GLY A 156 -8.81 -22.16 -11.35
C GLY A 156 -8.63 -23.30 -12.35
N SER A 157 -8.82 -24.57 -11.94
CA SER A 157 -8.65 -25.70 -12.86
C SER A 157 -9.90 -25.92 -13.70
N ASN A 158 -10.21 -24.99 -14.60
CA ASN A 158 -10.96 -25.30 -15.82
C ASN A 158 -10.03 -26.04 -16.81
N VAL A 159 -9.34 -27.07 -16.29
CA VAL A 159 -8.43 -27.92 -17.05
C VAL A 159 -9.34 -28.86 -17.86
N PRO A 160 -9.33 -28.77 -19.20
CA PRO A 160 -10.18 -29.58 -20.04
C PRO A 160 -9.99 -31.06 -19.68
N PRO A 161 -11.05 -31.89 -19.72
CA PRO A 161 -10.98 -33.31 -19.34
C PRO A 161 -9.84 -34.07 -20.05
N ALA A 162 -9.48 -33.65 -21.27
CA ALA A 162 -8.34 -34.16 -22.03
C ALA A 162 -6.98 -34.02 -21.31
N VAL A 163 -6.75 -32.90 -20.61
CA VAL A 163 -5.49 -32.62 -19.91
C VAL A 163 -5.39 -33.41 -18.60
N LYS A 164 -6.52 -33.61 -17.90
CA LYS A 164 -6.59 -34.52 -16.73
C LYS A 164 -6.34 -35.98 -17.13
N ALA A 165 -6.91 -36.41 -18.26
CA ALA A 165 -6.68 -37.74 -18.82
C ALA A 165 -5.21 -37.94 -19.22
N ALA A 166 -4.59 -36.94 -19.85
CA ALA A 166 -3.18 -36.97 -20.24
C ALA A 166 -2.24 -37.05 -19.02
N ALA A 167 -2.51 -36.30 -17.95
CA ALA A 167 -1.72 -36.34 -16.72
C ALA A 167 -1.82 -37.71 -16.01
N SER A 168 -3.02 -38.29 -15.96
CA SER A 168 -3.24 -39.64 -15.40
C SER A 168 -2.54 -40.73 -16.23
N ALA A 169 -2.58 -40.62 -17.57
CA ALA A 169 -1.89 -41.54 -18.47
C ALA A 169 -0.36 -41.42 -18.38
N ALA A 170 0.15 -40.20 -18.22
CA ALA A 170 1.58 -39.94 -18.01
C ALA A 170 2.07 -40.55 -16.69
N ALA A 171 1.32 -40.35 -15.58
CA ALA A 171 1.64 -40.92 -14.28
C ALA A 171 1.61 -42.46 -14.29
N ARG A 172 0.64 -43.07 -14.97
CA ARG A 172 0.58 -44.53 -15.15
C ARG A 172 1.76 -45.07 -15.97
N ARG A 173 2.24 -44.32 -16.98
CA ARG A 173 3.44 -44.66 -17.74
C ARG A 173 4.72 -44.58 -16.91
N THR A 174 4.85 -43.58 -16.03
CA THR A 174 6.02 -43.45 -15.15
C THR A 174 6.05 -44.55 -14.08
N ALA A 175 4.87 -44.94 -13.55
CA ALA A 175 4.76 -46.02 -12.58
C ALA A 175 5.10 -47.40 -13.17
N LYS A 176 4.72 -47.66 -14.43
CA LYS A 176 5.03 -48.92 -15.13
C LYS A 176 6.51 -49.05 -15.53
N LYS A 177 7.25 -47.93 -15.64
CA LYS A 177 8.69 -47.92 -15.95
C LYS A 177 9.59 -48.09 -14.71
N ARG A 178 8.99 -48.05 -13.51
CA ARG A 178 9.65 -48.19 -12.20
C ARG A 178 9.38 -49.55 -11.53
N ARG A 179 8.69 -50.46 -12.19
CA ARG A 179 8.57 -51.89 -11.87
C ARG A 179 9.27 -52.69 -12.94
#